data_AF-A0A1D9QA86-F1
#
_entry.id   AF-A0A1D9QA86-F1
#
_cell.length_a   1.000
_cell.length_b   1.000
_cell.length_c   1.000
_cell.angle_alpha   90.00
_cell.angle_beta   90.00
_cell.angle_gamma   90.00
#
_symmetry.space_group_name_H-M   'P 1'
#
loop_
_entity.id
_entity.type
_entity.pdbx_description
1 polymer ?
#
loop_
_entity_poly.entity_id
_entity_poly.type
_entity_poly.pdbx_seq_one_letter_code
_entity_poly.pdbx_strand_id
1 'polypeptide(L)'
;MPWHTGLTCNQYNTRERERLQQEEASLQLMEKATKQCPQCQVRIEKNDGCDHMTCRSCKHEFCWICFVDYELIRSRDNSAHTPTCPYYVGVPLRYQAHFPARPRAPVSVDHYIARARPHALGRYEAEVQEY
;
A
#
# COMPACT_ATOMS: atom_id res chain seq x y z
N MET A 1 -49.29 -5.66 5.81
CA MET A 1 -48.81 -6.25 4.55
C MET A 1 -48.96 -5.20 3.46
N PRO A 2 -47.90 -4.89 2.70
CA PRO A 2 -48.00 -3.99 1.56
C PRO A 2 -49.03 -4.50 0.55
N TRP A 3 -49.71 -3.60 -0.15
CA TRP A 3 -50.76 -3.97 -1.09
C TRP A 3 -50.16 -4.55 -2.38
N HIS A 4 -50.65 -5.70 -2.84
CA HIS A 4 -50.18 -6.37 -4.06
C HIS A 4 -51.30 -7.12 -4.77
N THR A 5 -51.30 -7.12 -6.11
CA THR A 5 -52.27 -7.82 -6.98
C THR A 5 -51.61 -8.90 -7.83
N GLY A 6 -52.36 -9.96 -8.16
CA GLY A 6 -51.89 -11.03 -9.04
C GLY A 6 -50.84 -11.98 -8.42
N LEU A 7 -50.56 -11.83 -7.12
CA LEU A 7 -49.64 -12.67 -6.36
C LEU A 7 -50.32 -13.10 -5.05
N THR A 8 -50.08 -14.33 -4.63
CA THR A 8 -50.40 -14.78 -3.26
C THR A 8 -49.45 -14.11 -2.26
N CYS A 9 -49.87 -14.01 -0.99
CA CYS A 9 -49.05 -13.44 0.07
C CYS A 9 -47.66 -14.10 0.19
N ASN A 10 -47.57 -15.43 0.03
CA ASN A 10 -46.30 -16.16 0.08
C ASN A 10 -45.38 -15.81 -1.10
N GLN A 11 -45.92 -15.67 -2.31
CA GLN A 11 -45.15 -15.27 -3.49
C GLN A 11 -44.62 -13.85 -3.35
N TYR A 12 -45.43 -12.93 -2.82
CA TYR A 12 -45.02 -11.55 -2.54
C TYR A 12 -43.87 -11.51 -1.52
N ASN A 13 -44.01 -12.21 -0.39
CA ASN A 13 -42.97 -12.27 0.65
C ASN A 13 -41.66 -12.87 0.14
N THR A 14 -41.70 -13.87 -0.76
CA THR A 14 -40.49 -14.43 -1.36
C THR A 14 -39.82 -13.42 -2.30
N ARG A 15 -40.57 -12.76 -3.18
CA ARG A 15 -40.03 -11.72 -4.06
C ARG A 15 -39.40 -10.56 -3.30
N GLU A 16 -40.05 -10.09 -2.24
CA GLU A 16 -39.49 -9.00 -1.43
C GLU A 16 -38.18 -9.41 -0.76
N ARG A 17 -38.09 -10.65 -0.25
CA ARG A 17 -36.82 -11.18 0.30
C ARG A 17 -35.72 -11.25 -0.75
N GLU A 18 -36.04 -11.76 -1.95
CA GLU A 18 -35.09 -11.81 -3.06
C GLU A 18 -34.62 -10.41 -3.48
N ARG A 19 -35.53 -9.43 -3.54
CA ARG A 19 -35.17 -8.03 -3.84
C ARG A 19 -34.21 -7.46 -2.80
N LEU A 20 -34.54 -7.61 -1.51
CA LEU A 20 -33.70 -7.12 -0.42
C LEU A 20 -32.31 -7.78 -0.45
N GLN A 21 -32.25 -9.08 -0.75
CA GLN A 21 -31.00 -9.81 -0.87
C GLN A 21 -30.16 -9.34 -2.06
N GLN A 22 -30.78 -9.01 -3.19
CA GLN A 22 -30.11 -8.41 -4.34
C GLN A 22 -29.60 -6.99 -4.05
N GLU A 23 -30.40 -6.16 -3.38
CA GLU A 23 -30.00 -4.82 -2.94
C GLU A 23 -28.79 -4.89 -2.01
N GLU A 24 -28.82 -5.78 -1.01
CA GLU A 24 -27.68 -5.98 -0.08
C GLU A 24 -26.42 -6.45 -0.82
N ALA A 25 -26.55 -7.42 -1.72
CA ALA A 25 -25.42 -7.90 -2.52
C ALA A 25 -24.84 -6.79 -3.41
N SER A 26 -25.69 -5.93 -3.99
CA SER A 26 -25.28 -4.77 -4.77
C SER A 26 -24.49 -3.76 -3.92
N LEU A 27 -24.98 -3.43 -2.73
CA LEU A 27 -24.30 -2.54 -1.80
C LEU A 27 -22.93 -3.09 -1.38
N GLN A 28 -22.86 -4.38 -1.04
CA GLN A 28 -21.59 -5.02 -0.68
C GLN A 28 -20.59 -5.03 -1.85
N LEU A 29 -21.05 -5.21 -3.08
CA LEU A 29 -20.19 -5.14 -4.27
C LEU A 29 -19.66 -3.72 -4.47
N MET A 30 -20.51 -2.70 -4.32
CA MET A 30 -20.10 -1.30 -4.43
C MET A 30 -19.09 -0.90 -3.36
N GLU A 31 -19.25 -1.36 -2.11
CA GLU A 31 -18.29 -1.11 -1.03
C GLU A 31 -16.95 -1.83 -1.25
N LYS A 32 -16.96 -3.02 -1.87
CA LYS A 32 -15.74 -3.74 -2.23
C LYS A 32 -15.02 -3.10 -3.41
N ALA A 33 -15.77 -2.59 -4.38
CA ALA A 33 -15.22 -1.99 -5.60
C ALA A 33 -14.75 -0.54 -5.40
N THR A 34 -15.38 0.20 -4.48
CA THR A 34 -15.16 1.64 -4.31
C THR A 34 -14.86 2.00 -2.86
N LYS A 35 -13.92 2.93 -2.65
CA LYS A 35 -13.63 3.51 -1.33
C LYS A 35 -13.67 5.04 -1.40
N GLN A 36 -13.89 5.69 -0.27
CA GLN A 36 -13.91 7.14 -0.18
C GLN A 36 -12.50 7.71 -0.07
N CYS A 37 -12.26 8.85 -0.73
CA CYS A 37 -11.05 9.63 -0.55
C CYS A 37 -10.94 10.14 0.89
N PRO A 38 -9.80 10.00 1.59
CA PRO A 38 -9.65 10.49 2.96
C PRO A 38 -9.69 12.02 3.07
N GLN A 39 -9.44 12.75 1.97
CA GLN A 39 -9.42 14.22 1.97
C GLN A 39 -10.74 14.86 1.51
N CYS A 40 -11.36 14.36 0.43
CA CYS A 40 -12.57 14.98 -0.14
C CYS A 40 -13.81 14.07 -0.15
N GLN A 41 -13.70 12.85 0.40
CA GLN A 41 -14.80 11.88 0.56
C GLN A 41 -15.48 11.40 -0.74
N VAL A 42 -15.02 11.83 -1.91
CA VAL A 42 -15.50 11.30 -3.20
C VAL A 42 -15.20 9.80 -3.27
N ARG A 43 -16.15 9.01 -3.79
CA ARG A 43 -15.92 7.59 -4.06
C ARG A 43 -14.96 7.43 -5.23
N ILE A 44 -13.95 6.59 -5.05
CA ILE A 44 -12.93 6.26 -6.04
C ILE A 44 -12.99 4.74 -6.26
N GLU A 45 -12.85 4.30 -7.50
CA GLU A 45 -12.66 2.89 -7.87
C GLU A 45 -11.18 2.52 -7.81
N LYS A 46 -10.85 1.32 -7.31
CA LYS A 46 -9.46 0.86 -7.27
C LYS A 46 -8.91 0.75 -8.68
N ASN A 47 -7.74 1.35 -8.94
CA ASN A 47 -7.00 1.08 -10.17
C ASN A 47 -6.32 -0.29 -10.05
N ASP A 48 -6.39 -1.11 -11.10
CA ASP A 48 -5.76 -2.43 -11.12
C ASP A 48 -4.24 -2.27 -11.21
N GLY A 49 -3.50 -2.84 -10.25
CA GLY A 49 -2.02 -2.91 -10.28
C GLY A 49 -1.23 -2.11 -9.24
N CYS A 50 -1.79 -1.11 -8.53
CA CYS A 50 -1.05 -0.40 -7.48
C CYS A 50 -1.95 0.08 -6.33
N ASP A 51 -1.45 -0.02 -5.10
CA ASP A 51 -2.13 0.51 -3.91
C ASP A 51 -1.76 1.97 -3.60
N HIS A 52 -0.85 2.59 -4.36
CA HIS A 52 -0.69 4.04 -4.40
C HIS A 52 -1.79 4.62 -5.30
N MET A 53 -2.68 5.43 -4.73
CA MET A 53 -3.80 5.99 -5.46
C MET A 53 -3.84 7.51 -5.38
N THR A 54 -4.14 8.13 -6.51
CA THR A 54 -4.33 9.58 -6.63
C THR A 54 -5.80 9.88 -6.83
N CYS A 55 -6.38 10.69 -5.94
CA CYS A 55 -7.76 11.13 -6.07
C CYS A 55 -7.93 12.01 -7.32
N ARG A 56 -8.86 11.65 -8.22
CA ARG A 56 -9.08 12.43 -9.45
C ARG A 56 -9.63 13.84 -9.18
N SER A 57 -10.43 14.01 -8.13
CA SER A 57 -11.08 15.27 -7.74
C SER A 57 -10.14 16.24 -7.01
N CYS A 58 -9.53 15.84 -5.89
CA CYS A 58 -8.66 16.72 -5.09
C CYS A 58 -7.16 16.52 -5.31
N LYS A 59 -6.74 15.59 -6.18
CA LYS A 59 -5.33 15.25 -6.47
C LYS A 59 -4.52 14.71 -5.28
N HIS A 60 -5.16 14.41 -4.16
CA HIS A 60 -4.51 13.80 -3.00
C HIS A 60 -3.99 12.40 -3.33
N GLU A 61 -2.75 12.12 -2.96
CA GLU A 61 -2.08 10.83 -3.10
C GLU A 61 -2.11 10.09 -1.77
N PHE A 62 -2.56 8.84 -1.76
CA PHE A 62 -2.67 8.05 -0.53
C PHE A 62 -2.53 6.55 -0.79
N CYS A 63 -2.29 5.78 0.27
CA CYS A 63 -2.31 4.33 0.22
C CYS A 63 -3.76 3.79 0.28
N TRP A 64 -4.17 2.98 -0.68
CA TRP A 64 -5.51 2.37 -0.76
C TRP A 64 -5.86 1.43 0.41
N ILE A 65 -4.84 0.87 1.06
CA ILE A 65 -5.02 -0.09 2.14
C ILE A 65 -5.21 0.61 3.49
N CYS A 66 -4.35 1.57 3.81
CA CYS A 66 -4.33 2.22 5.12
C CYS A 66 -4.74 3.69 5.11
N PHE A 67 -5.03 4.27 3.94
CA PHE A 67 -5.43 5.67 3.75
C PHE A 67 -4.44 6.72 4.25
N VAL A 68 -3.19 6.34 4.51
CA VAL A 68 -2.12 7.28 4.88
C VAL A 68 -1.73 8.10 3.66
N ASP A 69 -1.47 9.39 3.90
CA ASP A 69 -0.95 10.36 2.94
C ASP A 69 0.37 9.86 2.33
N TYR A 70 0.44 9.85 1.01
CA TYR A 70 1.62 9.39 0.30
C TYR A 70 2.82 10.33 0.44
N GLU A 71 2.61 11.62 0.71
CA GLU A 71 3.69 12.56 1.03
C GLU A 71 4.39 12.19 2.35
N LEU A 72 3.62 11.66 3.31
CA LEU A 72 4.20 11.15 4.56
C LEU A 72 5.02 9.87 4.33
N ILE A 73 4.51 8.97 3.48
CA ILE A 73 5.22 7.74 3.09
C ILE A 73 6.49 8.09 2.32
N ARG A 74 6.45 9.08 1.42
CA ARG A 74 7.61 9.55 0.66
C ARG A 74 8.69 10.14 1.57
N SER A 75 8.32 10.86 2.62
CA SER A 75 9.26 11.52 3.54
C SER A 75 9.85 10.62 4.62
N ARG A 76 9.10 9.62 5.12
CA ARG A 76 9.51 8.72 6.22
C ARG A 76 9.69 7.27 5.80
N ASP A 77 9.50 6.96 4.52
CA ASP A 77 9.49 5.61 3.96
C ASP A 77 8.29 4.77 4.46
N ASN A 78 8.33 3.46 4.21
CA ASN A 78 7.31 2.47 4.55
C ASN A 78 6.96 2.39 6.06
N SER A 79 7.70 3.08 6.92
CA SER A 79 7.39 3.23 8.35
C SER A 79 6.17 4.13 8.64
N ALA A 80 5.78 4.97 7.67
CA ALA A 80 4.63 5.88 7.80
C ALA A 80 3.27 5.20 7.68
N HIS A 81 3.21 4.00 7.09
CA HIS A 81 1.96 3.25 6.99
C HIS A 81 1.40 2.92 8.39
N THR A 82 0.10 2.59 8.46
CA THR A 82 -0.46 2.07 9.71
C THR A 82 0.13 0.68 10.02
N PRO A 83 0.27 0.27 11.30
CA PRO A 83 0.77 -1.06 11.64
C PRO A 83 -0.06 -2.24 11.10
N THR A 84 -1.29 -1.96 10.65
CA THR A 84 -2.19 -2.92 10.01
C THR A 84 -2.01 -3.00 8.49
N CYS A 85 -1.17 -2.16 7.90
CA CYS A 85 -0.90 -2.14 6.48
C CYS A 85 0.17 -3.19 6.12
N PRO A 86 -0.01 -3.95 5.02
CA PRO A 86 1.00 -4.91 4.54
C PRO A 86 2.36 -4.28 4.24
N TYR A 87 2.40 -2.97 3.97
CA TYR A 87 3.62 -2.23 3.64
C TYR A 87 4.34 -1.66 4.86
N TYR A 88 3.80 -1.80 6.07
CA TYR A 88 4.42 -1.24 7.26
C TYR A 88 5.70 -1.98 7.66
N VAL A 89 6.82 -1.26 7.71
CA VAL A 89 8.14 -1.79 8.15
C VAL A 89 8.63 -1.19 9.47
N GLY A 90 7.84 -0.33 10.11
CA GLY A 90 8.21 0.27 11.38
C GLY A 90 8.20 -0.74 12.52
N VAL A 91 8.89 -0.43 13.62
CA VAL A 91 8.76 -1.20 14.87
C VAL A 91 7.40 -0.84 15.48
N PRO A 92 6.45 -1.77 15.66
CA PRO A 92 5.15 -1.48 16.26
C PRO A 92 5.36 -0.74 17.60
N LEU A 93 4.58 0.31 17.87
CA LEU A 93 4.76 1.18 19.05
C LEU A 93 4.92 0.40 20.37
N ARG A 94 4.27 -0.77 20.49
CA ARG A 94 4.41 -1.69 21.64
C ARG A 94 5.84 -2.17 21.93
N TYR A 95 6.76 -2.08 20.97
CA TYR A 95 8.14 -2.51 21.10
C TYR A 95 9.12 -1.33 21.30
N GLN A 96 8.63 -0.09 21.29
CA GLN A 96 9.45 1.12 21.45
C GLN A 96 9.72 1.50 22.92
N ALA A 97 8.95 0.94 23.87
CA ALA A 97 9.06 1.29 25.29
C ALA A 97 10.11 0.48 26.10
N HIS A 98 10.77 -0.53 25.50
CA HIS A 98 11.65 -1.45 26.25
C HIS A 98 13.06 -1.63 25.67
N PHE A 99 13.41 -0.94 24.58
CA PHE A 99 14.77 -0.95 24.07
C PHE A 99 15.42 0.41 24.37
N PRO A 100 16.40 0.50 25.29
CA PRO A 100 17.21 1.70 25.37
C PRO A 100 17.82 1.93 23.99
N ALA A 101 17.75 3.16 23.50
CA ALA A 101 18.36 3.53 22.22
C ALA A 101 19.79 2.98 22.17
N ARG A 102 20.07 2.04 21.27
CA ARG A 102 21.45 1.62 21.03
C ARG A 102 22.21 2.87 20.61
N PRO A 103 23.26 3.29 21.32
CA PRO A 103 24.08 4.40 20.84
C PRO A 103 24.60 4.00 19.46
N ARG A 104 24.43 4.89 18.47
CA ARG A 104 25.09 4.73 17.17
C ARG A 104 26.59 4.75 17.46
N ALA A 105 27.24 3.60 17.35
CA ALA A 105 28.69 3.54 17.38
C ALA A 105 29.22 4.45 16.24
N PRO A 106 30.22 5.31 16.49
CA PRO A 106 30.80 6.10 15.42
C PRO A 106 31.36 5.14 14.38
N VAL A 107 30.96 5.36 13.12
CA VAL A 107 31.47 4.61 11.98
C VAL A 107 32.95 5.00 11.86
N SER A 108 33.88 4.11 12.24
CA SER A 108 35.30 4.38 12.01
C SER A 108 35.57 4.30 10.51
N VAL A 109 36.31 5.28 10.00
CA VAL A 109 36.71 5.40 8.58
C VAL A 109 37.58 4.24 8.10
N ASP A 110 38.07 3.38 9.00
CA ASP A 110 38.94 2.26 8.70
C ASP A 110 38.22 1.11 7.98
N HIS A 111 36.88 1.08 8.00
CA HIS A 111 36.11 0.03 7.32
C HIS A 111 36.16 0.12 5.78
N TYR A 112 36.52 1.28 5.20
CA TYR A 112 36.50 1.47 3.75
C TYR A 112 37.73 0.88 3.02
N ILE A 113 38.83 0.62 3.74
CA ILE A 113 40.08 0.12 3.14
C ILE A 113 40.03 -1.40 2.90
N ALA A 114 39.26 -2.15 3.69
CA ALA A 114 39.23 -3.61 3.65
C ALA A 114 38.37 -4.23 2.52
N ARG A 115 37.67 -3.44 1.71
CA ARG A 115 36.83 -3.92 0.59
C ARG A 115 37.45 -3.76 -0.80
N ALA A 116 38.64 -3.19 -0.91
CA ALA A 116 39.36 -3.13 -2.19
C ALA A 116 39.83 -4.56 -2.57
N ARG A 117 39.02 -5.27 -3.36
CA ARG A 117 39.44 -6.48 -4.06
C ARG A 117 40.58 -6.12 -5.01
N PRO A 118 41.74 -6.79 -4.99
CA PRO A 118 42.75 -6.57 -6.02
C PRO A 118 42.17 -7.03 -7.36
N HIS A 119 41.96 -6.08 -8.28
CA HIS A 119 41.71 -6.39 -9.68
C HIS A 119 42.99 -7.03 -10.24
N ALA A 120 42.86 -8.26 -10.74
CA ALA A 120 43.93 -9.00 -11.39
C ALA A 120 44.57 -8.16 -12.50
N LEU A 121 45.89 -8.00 -12.47
CA LEU A 121 46.67 -7.45 -13.56
C LEU A 121 46.57 -8.41 -14.76
N GLY A 122 45.73 -8.06 -15.73
CA GLY A 122 45.67 -8.70 -17.03
C GLY A 122 46.89 -8.31 -17.87
N ARG A 123 47.55 -9.32 -18.45
CA ARG A 123 48.58 -9.17 -19.48
C ARG A 123 48.13 -8.23 -20.60
N TYR A 124 48.96 -7.27 -20.96
CA TYR A 124 49.12 -6.87 -22.35
C TYR A 124 50.62 -6.85 -22.67
N GLU A 125 51.03 -7.76 -23.54
CA GLU A 125 52.36 -7.76 -24.16
C GLU A 125 52.36 -6.63 -25.18
N ALA A 126 53.29 -5.67 -25.03
CA ALA A 126 53.47 -4.60 -25.99
C ALA A 126 54.39 -5.10 -27.12
N GLU A 127 53.87 -5.09 -28.34
CA GLU A 127 54.62 -5.31 -29.58
C GLU A 127 55.76 -4.29 -29.71
N VAL A 128 56.96 -4.80 -29.99
CA VAL A 128 58.15 -4.01 -30.26
C VAL A 128 58.16 -3.72 -31.77
N GLN A 129 58.01 -2.46 -32.15
CA GLN A 129 58.22 -2.02 -33.54
C GLN A 129 59.72 -1.99 -33.83
N GLU A 130 60.16 -2.79 -34.81
CA GLU A 130 61.46 -2.69 -35.46
C GLU A 130 61.63 -1.31 -36.10
N TYR A 131 62.83 -0.75 -35.96
CA TYR A 131 63.43 0.26 -36.83
C TYR A 131 64.88 -0.13 -37.10
#